data_AF-A0A7S2RF96-F1
#
_entry.id   AF-A0A7S2RF96-F1
#
_cell.length_a   1.000
_cell.length_b   1.000
_cell.length_c   1.000
_cell.angle_alpha   90.00
_cell.angle_beta   90.00
_cell.angle_gamma   90.00
#
_symmetry.space_group_name_H-M   'P 1'
#
loop_
_entity.id
_entity.type
_entity.pdbx_description
1 polymer ?
#
loop_
_entity_poly.entity_id
_entity_poly.type
_entity_poly.pdbx_seq_one_letter_code
_entity_poly.pdbx_strand_id
1 'polypeptide(L)'
;CVFDRLGPKPIALVGAVLLLVGYSVLAFGAVGAFHLGSEVAVCAGFLLGHGSAWAQTSALVANAANTHPARRGMVIGLLQANFSISAAVYAQVLAIFFPSETSTGT
;
A
#
# COMPACT_ATOMS: atom_id res chain seq x y z
N CYS A 1 16.25 3.86 -15.92
CA CYS A 1 15.12 4.28 -15.08
C CYS A 1 15.61 4.41 -13.63
N VAL A 2 15.01 5.20 -12.73
CA VAL A 2 15.49 5.40 -11.32
C VAL A 2 15.78 4.07 -10.59
N PHE A 3 15.02 3.04 -10.92
CA PHE A 3 15.20 1.66 -10.44
C PHE A 3 16.54 1.00 -10.81
N ASP A 4 17.07 1.27 -12.01
CA ASP A 4 18.31 0.64 -12.48
C ASP A 4 19.56 1.20 -11.80
N ARG A 5 19.48 2.42 -11.25
CA ARG A 5 20.63 3.13 -10.68
C ARG A 5 20.73 3.06 -9.15
N LEU A 6 19.61 2.96 -8.45
CA LEU A 6 19.57 2.99 -6.98
C LEU A 6 19.40 1.60 -6.35
N GLY A 7 18.97 0.60 -7.13
CA GLY A 7 18.68 -0.73 -6.62
C GLY A 7 17.40 -0.79 -5.78
N PRO A 8 16.94 -2.00 -5.41
CA PRO A 8 15.61 -2.21 -4.84
C PRO A 8 15.48 -1.70 -3.38
N LYS A 9 16.56 -1.71 -2.61
CA LYS A 9 16.55 -1.36 -1.17
C LYS A 9 16.17 0.11 -0.87
N PRO A 10 16.80 1.14 -1.48
CA PRO A 10 16.43 2.52 -1.19
C PRO A 10 15.01 2.86 -1.65
N ILE A 11 14.53 2.23 -2.73
CA ILE A 11 13.19 2.44 -3.25
C ILE A 11 12.13 1.86 -2.31
N ALA A 12 12.39 0.69 -1.74
CA ALA A 12 11.55 0.12 -0.69
C ALA A 12 11.47 1.06 0.53
N LEU A 13 12.58 1.68 0.90
CA LEU A 13 12.65 2.63 2.03
C LEU A 13 11.82 3.89 1.75
N VAL A 14 11.93 4.47 0.55
CA VAL A 14 11.11 5.62 0.14
C VAL A 14 9.62 5.27 0.16
N GLY A 15 9.24 4.10 -0.37
CA GLY A 15 7.87 3.61 -0.31
C GLY A 15 7.35 3.44 1.13
N ALA A 16 8.18 2.89 2.02
CA ALA A 16 7.86 2.72 3.44
C ALA A 16 7.66 4.08 4.15
N VAL A 17 8.50 5.08 3.86
CA VAL A 17 8.36 6.43 4.43
C VAL A 17 7.07 7.09 3.95
N LEU A 18 6.76 7.01 2.65
CA LEU A 18 5.52 7.55 2.09
C LEU A 18 4.28 6.91 2.73
N LEU A 19 4.27 5.59 2.88
CA LEU A 19 3.20 4.86 3.56
C LEU A 19 3.07 5.27 5.02
N LEU A 20 4.19 5.35 5.76
CA LEU A 20 4.19 5.73 7.18
C LEU A 20 3.61 7.13 7.37
N VAL A 21 4.03 8.09 6.54
CA VAL A 21 3.55 9.49 6.62
C VAL A 21 2.05 9.55 6.31
N GLY A 22 1.61 8.97 5.20
CA GLY A 22 0.18 9.02 4.84
C GLY A 22 -0.71 8.31 5.85
N TYR A 23 -0.30 7.16 6.39
CA TYR A 23 -1.09 6.43 7.40
C TYR A 23 -1.11 7.19 8.72
N SER A 24 0.00 7.83 9.11
CA SER A 24 0.05 8.63 10.34
C SER A 24 -0.93 9.80 10.26
N VAL A 25 -0.98 10.51 9.13
CA VAL A 25 -1.93 11.62 8.92
C VAL A 25 -3.38 11.15 9.05
N LEU A 26 -3.73 10.01 8.44
CA LEU A 26 -5.07 9.43 8.55
C LEU A 26 -5.38 8.95 9.99
N ALA A 27 -4.42 8.34 10.67
CA ALA A 27 -4.59 7.84 12.03
C ALA A 27 -4.82 8.97 13.05
N PHE A 28 -4.02 10.04 12.99
CA PHE A 28 -4.23 11.20 13.84
C PHE A 28 -5.57 11.88 13.57
N GLY A 29 -6.00 11.86 12.30
CA GLY A 29 -7.35 12.26 11.92
C GLY A 29 -8.46 11.45 12.56
N ALA A 30 -8.33 10.13 12.50
CA ALA A 30 -9.32 9.21 13.07
C ALA A 30 -9.45 9.33 14.60
N VAL A 31 -8.36 9.65 15.31
CA VAL A 31 -8.35 9.89 16.76
C VAL A 31 -8.86 11.29 17.13
N GLY A 32 -9.13 12.16 16.14
CA GLY A 32 -9.64 13.51 16.36
C GLY A 32 -8.58 14.49 16.85
N ALA A 33 -7.28 14.21 16.65
CA ALA A 33 -6.20 15.11 17.05
C ALA A 33 -6.23 16.44 16.28
N PHE A 34 -6.82 16.45 15.07
CA PHE A 34 -7.12 17.64 14.28
C PHE A 34 -8.27 17.35 13.29
N HIS A 35 -8.95 18.39 12.81
CA HIS A 35 -9.94 18.25 11.74
C HIS A 35 -9.24 17.89 10.42
N LEU A 36 -9.54 16.72 9.85
CA LEU A 36 -9.15 16.42 8.47
C LEU A 36 -10.07 17.14 7.50
N GLY A 37 -9.52 18.15 6.82
CA GLY A 37 -10.12 18.64 5.59
C GLY A 37 -10.07 17.57 4.49
N SER A 38 -11.03 17.60 3.57
CA SER A 38 -11.08 16.69 2.42
C SER A 38 -9.80 16.72 1.59
N GLU A 39 -9.20 17.89 1.43
CA GLU A 39 -7.93 18.08 0.71
C GLU A 39 -6.76 17.31 1.35
N VAL A 40 -6.66 17.37 2.68
CA VAL A 40 -5.61 16.67 3.44
C VAL A 40 -5.80 15.15 3.34
N ALA A 41 -7.04 14.67 3.38
CA ALA A 41 -7.36 13.27 3.18
C ALA A 41 -6.98 12.78 1.78
N VAL A 42 -7.21 13.59 0.74
CA VAL A 42 -6.81 13.29 -0.64
C VAL A 42 -5.29 13.25 -0.77
N CYS A 43 -4.57 14.21 -0.20
CA CYS A 43 -3.11 14.20 -0.18
C CYS A 43 -2.55 12.97 0.56
N ALA A 44 -3.12 12.61 1.70
CA ALA A 44 -2.74 11.41 2.44
C ALA A 44 -3.00 10.13 1.62
N GLY A 45 -4.15 10.05 0.94
CA GLY A 45 -4.48 8.96 0.03
C GLY A 45 -3.50 8.86 -1.15
N PHE A 46 -3.09 9.99 -1.72
CA PHE A 46 -2.08 10.05 -2.77
C PHE A 46 -0.72 9.52 -2.29
N LEU A 47 -0.28 9.91 -1.08
CA LEU A 47 0.95 9.40 -0.47
C LEU A 47 0.89 7.89 -0.22
N LEU A 48 -0.25 7.37 0.25
CA LEU A 48 -0.48 5.93 0.41
C LEU A 48 -0.38 5.19 -0.91
N GLY A 49 -1.05 5.69 -1.95
CA GLY A 49 -1.06 5.08 -3.29
C GLY A 49 0.34 5.02 -3.88
N HIS A 50 1.08 6.12 -3.83
CA HIS A 50 2.46 6.17 -4.29
C HIS A 50 3.39 5.28 -3.45
N GLY A 51 3.31 5.35 -2.13
CA GLY A 51 4.15 4.53 -1.25
C GLY A 51 3.95 3.02 -1.49
N SER A 52 2.69 2.60 -1.69
CA SER A 52 2.35 1.22 -2.03
C SER A 52 2.94 0.79 -3.38
N ALA A 53 2.81 1.63 -4.42
CA ALA A 53 3.37 1.33 -5.75
C ALA A 53 4.89 1.19 -5.72
N TRP A 54 5.59 2.03 -4.94
CA TRP A 54 7.04 1.96 -4.78
C TRP A 54 7.47 0.68 -4.05
N ALA A 55 6.78 0.34 -2.96
CA ALA A 55 7.03 -0.88 -2.20
C ALA A 55 6.81 -2.14 -3.05
N GLN A 56 5.66 -2.24 -3.75
CA GLN A 56 5.38 -3.35 -4.65
C GLN A 56 6.43 -3.49 -5.75
N THR A 57 6.73 -2.40 -6.45
CA THR A 57 7.68 -2.43 -7.56
C THR A 57 9.08 -2.84 -7.08
N SER A 58 9.50 -2.37 -5.90
CA SER A 58 10.78 -2.78 -5.31
C SER A 58 10.85 -4.28 -5.01
N ALA A 59 9.76 -4.87 -4.50
CA ALA A 59 9.67 -6.30 -4.23
C ALA A 59 9.65 -7.13 -5.53
N LEU A 60 8.93 -6.65 -6.55
CA LEU A 60 8.90 -7.28 -7.88
C LEU A 60 10.27 -7.28 -8.53
N VAL A 61 10.96 -6.13 -8.55
CA VAL A 61 12.30 -6.00 -9.13
C VAL A 61 13.33 -6.85 -8.36
N ALA A 62 13.27 -6.86 -7.03
CA ALA A 62 14.15 -7.70 -6.22
C ALA A 62 13.98 -9.20 -6.52
N ASN A 63 12.72 -9.68 -6.58
CA ASN A 63 12.44 -11.07 -6.93
C ASN A 63 12.80 -11.38 -8.38
N ALA A 64 12.59 -10.43 -9.30
CA ALA A 64 12.93 -10.58 -10.70
C ALA A 64 14.45 -10.71 -10.93
N ALA A 65 15.25 -9.99 -10.14
CA ALA A 65 16.70 -10.01 -10.23
C ALA A 65 17.33 -11.24 -9.55
N ASN A 66 16.73 -11.72 -8.45
CA ASN A 66 17.32 -12.80 -7.63
C ASN A 66 16.80 -14.21 -7.96
N THR A 67 15.74 -14.34 -8.77
CA THR A 67 15.14 -15.65 -9.08
C THR A 67 15.63 -16.19 -10.41
N HIS A 68 15.88 -17.50 -10.46
CA HIS A 68 16.24 -18.19 -11.71
C HIS A 68 15.21 -17.93 -12.83
N PRO A 69 15.63 -17.65 -14.08
CA PRO A 69 14.74 -17.25 -15.17
C PRO A 69 13.56 -18.21 -15.39
N ALA A 70 13.79 -19.52 -15.29
CA ALA A 70 12.76 -20.55 -15.46
C ALA A 70 11.63 -20.51 -14.40
N ARG A 71 11.86 -19.90 -13.23
CA ARG A 71 10.88 -19.83 -12.13
C ARG A 71 10.42 -18.41 -11.81
N ARG A 72 11.01 -17.40 -12.45
CA ARG A 72 10.76 -15.97 -12.17
C ARG A 72 9.28 -15.59 -12.30
N GLY A 73 8.62 -16.09 -13.35
CA GLY A 73 7.20 -15.82 -13.59
C GLY A 73 6.30 -16.35 -12.46
N MET A 74 6.57 -17.57 -11.99
CA MET A 74 5.83 -18.18 -10.89
C MET A 74 6.03 -17.40 -9.58
N VAL A 75 7.27 -17.01 -9.26
CA VAL A 75 7.57 -16.25 -8.03
C VAL A 75 6.91 -14.87 -8.04
N ILE A 76 6.98 -14.16 -9.17
CA ILE A 76 6.33 -12.85 -9.34
C ILE A 76 4.80 -12.99 -9.25
N GLY A 77 4.23 -14.00 -9.91
CA GLY A 77 2.78 -14.25 -9.86
C GLY A 77 2.29 -14.56 -8.45
N LEU A 78 3.03 -15.39 -7.70
CA LEU A 78 2.72 -15.70 -6.30
C LEU A 78 2.80 -14.46 -5.41
N LEU A 79 3.81 -13.61 -5.60
CA LEU A 79 3.94 -12.34 -4.87
C LEU A 79 2.74 -11.42 -5.12
N GLN A 80 2.30 -11.30 -6.38
CA GLN A 80 1.16 -10.47 -6.74
C GLN A 80 -0.16 -11.04 -6.20
N ALA A 81 -0.34 -12.36 -6.24
CA ALA A 81 -1.50 -13.02 -5.63
C ALA A 81 -1.56 -12.77 -4.13
N ASN A 82 -0.43 -12.87 -3.42
CA ASN A 82 -0.36 -12.58 -1.99
C ASN A 82 -0.77 -11.15 -1.66
N PHE A 83 -0.36 -10.17 -2.49
CA PHE A 83 -0.78 -8.78 -2.30
C PHE A 83 -2.30 -8.61 -2.42
N SER A 84 -2.92 -9.19 -3.45
CA SER A 84 -4.37 -9.11 -3.65
C SER A 84 -5.16 -9.80 -2.53
N ILE A 85 -4.70 -10.97 -2.07
CA ILE A 85 -5.31 -11.68 -0.94
C ILE A 85 -5.20 -10.84 0.34
N SER A 86 -4.05 -10.19 0.57
CA SER A 86 -3.86 -9.32 1.72
C SER A 86 -4.86 -8.15 1.73
N ALA A 87 -5.11 -7.54 0.58
CA ALA A 87 -6.10 -6.47 0.45
C ALA A 87 -7.52 -6.96 0.72
N ALA A 88 -7.88 -8.14 0.23
CA ALA A 88 -9.19 -8.75 0.50
C ALA A 88 -9.36 -9.07 2.00
N VAL A 89 -8.37 -9.69 2.64
CA VAL A 89 -8.39 -9.98 4.08
C VAL A 89 -8.54 -8.68 4.88
N TYR A 90 -7.79 -7.64 4.54
CA TYR A 90 -7.88 -6.35 5.20
C TYR A 90 -9.26 -5.71 5.06
N ALA A 91 -9.86 -5.76 3.86
CA ALA A 91 -11.22 -5.26 3.63
C ALA A 91 -12.27 -6.01 4.48
N GLN A 92 -12.16 -7.33 4.60
CA GLN A 92 -13.05 -8.12 5.45
C GLN A 92 -12.89 -7.76 6.93
N VAL A 93 -11.66 -7.56 7.40
CA VAL A 93 -11.40 -7.11 8.78
C VAL A 93 -12.04 -5.75 9.02
N LEU A 94 -11.86 -4.79 8.11
CA LEU A 94 -12.48 -3.47 8.24
C LEU A 94 -14.01 -3.55 8.24
N ALA A 95 -14.61 -4.37 7.40
CA ALA A 95 -16.07 -4.54 7.36
C ALA A 95 -16.64 -5.09 8.69
N ILE A 96 -15.87 -5.91 9.42
CA ILE A 96 -16.26 -6.43 10.74
C ILE A 96 -16.22 -5.33 11.79
N PHE A 97 -15.16 -4.50 11.80
CA PHE A 97 -14.98 -3.45 12.82
C PHE A 97 -15.75 -2.17 12.53
N PHE A 98 -16.03 -1.87 11.26
CA PHE A 98 -16.73 -0.68 10.80
C PHE A 98 -17.87 -1.07 9.85
N PRO A 99 -18.98 -1.63 10.38
CA PRO A 99 -20.15 -1.93 9.57
C PRO A 99 -20.67 -0.66 8.92
N SER A 100 -20.87 -0.68 7.61
CA SER A 100 -21.57 0.40 6.93
C SER A 100 -23.04 0.38 7.34
N GLU A 101 -23.47 1.39 8.10
CA GLU A 101 -24.87 1.68 8.37
C GLU A 101 -25.57 1.84 7.02
N THR A 102 -26.33 0.83 6.59
CA THR A 102 -27.17 0.94 5.41
C THR A 102 -28.31 1.88 5.81
N SER A 103 -28.21 3.16 5.45
CA SER A 103 -29.28 4.13 5.60
C SER A 103 -30.48 3.65 4.78
N THR A 104 -31.30 2.82 5.42
CA THR A 104 -32.55 2.32 4.90
C THR A 104 -33.48 3.51 4.97
N GLY A 105 -33.53 4.29 3.89
CA GLY A 105 -34.37 5.47 3.78
C GLY A 105 -35.82 5.08 4.02
N THR A 106 -36.36 5.53 5.14
CA THR A 106 -37.79 5.72 5.40
C THR A 106 -38.06 7.21 5.44
#